data_AF-A0A1Y1WTK9-F1
#
_entry.id   AF-A0A1Y1WTK9-F1
#
_cell.length_a   1.000
_cell.length_b   1.000
_cell.length_c   1.000
_cell.angle_alpha   90.00
_cell.angle_beta   90.00
_cell.angle_gamma   90.00
#
_symmetry.space_group_name_H-M   'P 1'
#
loop_
_entity.id
_entity.type
_entity.pdbx_description
1 polymer ?
#
loop_
_entity_poly.entity_id
_entity_poly.type
_entity_poly.pdbx_seq_one_letter_code
_entity_poly.pdbx_strand_id
1 'polypeptide(L)'
;MTTTIHDNEIDVINKRIKNILSSYIESIIILIIAYVIIVMDILLNFSKKKEVTQELSGKWHYECPLIRINLILSSIEFIFILYLLVLVMKTWNYIYIFKHIKYIGYSLFVWITIGPVINLISYFTYRQMSFSYFIFNYIFDCICYLAILLLFTWDKIYYILINKGDHVEYYFQILKSEICPIHKSCICSCVRNKDDVDLANEYLEMYRFCSKVLVYSGGNFKYIKKNKADLLKFII
;
A
#
# COMPACT_ATOMS: atom_id res chain seq x y z
N MET A 1 -27.42 26.55 19.07
CA MET A 1 -27.32 25.16 19.56
C MET A 1 -26.73 24.20 18.51
N THR A 2 -26.88 24.48 17.21
CA THR A 2 -26.24 23.70 16.12
C THR A 2 -24.73 23.91 15.99
N THR A 3 -24.20 25.07 16.41
CA THR A 3 -22.76 25.38 16.33
C THR A 3 -21.90 24.54 17.28
N THR A 4 -22.40 24.22 18.48
CA THR A 4 -21.63 23.49 19.49
C THR A 4 -21.47 21.99 19.18
N ILE A 5 -22.42 21.39 18.46
CA ILE A 5 -22.33 19.99 18.03
C ILE A 5 -21.24 19.85 16.96
N HIS A 6 -21.20 20.81 16.05
CA HIS A 6 -20.27 20.83 14.93
C HIS A 6 -18.80 20.99 15.35
N ASP A 7 -18.53 21.85 16.33
CA ASP A 7 -17.17 22.06 16.84
C ASP A 7 -16.59 20.76 17.45
N ASN A 8 -17.43 19.94 18.10
CA ASN A 8 -17.02 18.67 18.69
C ASN A 8 -16.62 17.62 17.64
N GLU A 9 -17.33 17.54 16.51
CA GLU A 9 -17.02 16.57 15.44
C GLU A 9 -15.68 16.88 14.74
N ILE A 10 -15.41 18.15 14.51
CA ILE A 10 -14.13 18.61 13.93
C ILE A 10 -12.96 18.24 14.83
N ASP A 11 -13.10 18.44 16.14
CA ASP A 11 -12.07 18.09 17.10
C ASP A 11 -11.80 16.57 17.13
N VAL A 12 -12.85 15.76 17.01
CA VAL A 12 -12.71 14.30 16.89
C VAL A 12 -11.95 13.91 15.61
N ILE A 13 -12.27 14.53 14.46
CA ILE A 13 -11.59 14.26 13.19
C ILE A 13 -10.14 14.71 13.23
N ASN A 14 -9.87 15.92 13.72
CA ASN A 14 -8.51 16.44 13.88
C ASN A 14 -7.67 15.54 14.80
N LYS A 15 -8.26 15.04 15.88
CA LYS A 15 -7.61 14.06 16.78
C LYS A 15 -7.29 12.75 16.05
N ARG A 16 -8.22 12.22 15.24
CA ARG A 16 -7.99 11.00 14.44
C ARG A 16 -6.89 11.21 13.39
N ILE A 17 -6.90 12.33 12.66
CA ILE A 17 -5.85 12.67 11.69
C ILE A 17 -4.50 12.77 12.39
N LYS A 18 -4.42 13.48 13.52
CA LYS A 18 -3.18 13.58 14.31
C LYS A 18 -2.67 12.20 14.73
N ASN A 19 -3.56 11.31 15.16
CA ASN A 19 -3.19 9.94 15.51
C ASN A 19 -2.64 9.17 14.30
N ILE A 20 -3.31 9.23 13.13
CA ILE A 20 -2.83 8.58 11.90
C ILE A 20 -1.43 9.08 11.52
N LEU A 21 -1.20 10.39 11.62
CA LEU A 21 0.09 10.99 11.31
C LEU A 21 1.17 10.58 12.32
N SER A 22 0.84 10.55 13.60
CA SER A 22 1.73 10.01 14.64
C SER A 22 2.12 8.58 14.30
N SER A 23 1.15 7.72 13.98
CA SER A 23 1.39 6.34 13.60
C SER A 23 2.25 6.21 12.33
N TYR A 24 2.11 7.12 11.36
CA TYR A 24 2.96 7.14 10.17
C TYR A 24 4.42 7.50 10.51
N ILE A 25 4.63 8.51 11.35
CA ILE A 25 5.97 8.90 11.82
C ILE A 25 6.60 7.76 12.63
N GLU A 26 5.84 7.15 13.54
CA GLU A 26 6.28 5.97 14.33
C GLU A 26 6.68 4.81 13.40
N SER A 27 5.89 4.54 12.36
CA SER A 27 6.21 3.52 11.35
C SER A 27 7.50 3.81 10.60
N ILE A 28 7.75 5.07 10.21
CA ILE A 28 9.00 5.49 9.58
C ILE A 28 10.20 5.27 10.51
N ILE A 29 10.06 5.63 11.80
CA ILE A 29 11.13 5.43 12.79
C ILE A 29 11.44 3.94 12.96
N ILE A 30 10.41 3.09 13.05
CA ILE A 30 10.57 1.62 13.13
C ILE A 30 11.32 1.09 11.90
N LEU A 31 10.97 1.58 10.70
CA LEU A 31 11.67 1.20 9.45
C LEU A 31 13.15 1.61 9.46
N ILE A 32 13.48 2.81 9.94
CA ILE A 32 14.87 3.28 10.07
C ILE A 32 15.64 2.39 11.06
N ILE A 33 15.05 2.07 12.22
CA ILE A 33 15.67 1.18 13.21
C ILE A 33 15.90 -0.21 12.62
N ALA A 34 14.90 -0.78 11.95
CA ALA A 34 15.03 -2.08 11.29
C ALA A 34 16.16 -2.09 10.24
N TYR A 35 16.27 -1.02 9.45
CA TYR A 35 17.35 -0.86 8.47
C TYR A 35 18.74 -0.82 9.13
N VAL A 36 18.89 -0.05 10.21
CA VAL A 36 20.14 0.01 10.98
C VAL A 36 20.53 -1.37 11.53
N ILE A 37 19.57 -2.13 12.06
CA ILE A 37 19.82 -3.50 12.56
C ILE A 37 20.33 -4.40 11.43
N ILE A 38 19.72 -4.35 10.25
CA ILE A 38 20.15 -5.14 9.08
C ILE A 38 21.58 -4.78 8.67
N VAL A 39 21.90 -3.48 8.59
CA VAL A 39 23.26 -3.02 8.25
C VAL A 39 24.28 -3.48 9.30
N MET A 40 23.94 -3.35 10.59
CA MET A 40 24.82 -3.81 11.66
C MET A 40 25.06 -5.32 11.61
N ASP A 41 24.02 -6.11 11.33
CA ASP A 41 24.15 -7.56 11.17
C ASP A 41 25.06 -7.93 9.97
N ILE A 42 24.92 -7.22 8.84
CA ILE A 42 25.83 -7.37 7.69
C ILE A 42 27.28 -7.06 8.08
N LEU A 43 27.53 -5.95 8.79
CA LEU A 43 28.88 -5.55 9.22
C LEU A 43 29.50 -6.56 10.19
N LEU A 44 28.72 -7.07 11.15
CA LEU A 44 29.18 -8.08 12.11
C LEU A 44 29.50 -9.41 11.42
N ASN A 45 28.67 -9.83 10.46
CA ASN A 45 28.87 -11.08 9.73
C ASN A 45 29.97 -11.00 8.65
N PHE A 46 30.28 -9.80 8.14
CA PHE A 46 31.36 -9.60 7.16
C PHE A 46 32.74 -10.04 7.67
N SER A 47 32.96 -9.94 9.00
CA SER A 47 34.23 -10.30 9.64
C SER A 47 34.41 -11.81 9.91
N LYS A 48 33.34 -12.62 9.81
CA LYS A 48 33.41 -14.05 10.12
C LYS A 48 34.06 -14.83 8.99
N LYS A 49 34.81 -15.89 9.34
CA LYS A 49 35.41 -16.80 8.34
C LYS A 49 34.31 -17.38 7.46
N LYS A 50 34.60 -17.46 6.16
CA LYS A 50 33.66 -17.98 5.18
C LYS A 50 33.52 -19.49 5.34
N GLU A 51 32.35 -19.95 5.73
CA GLU A 51 32.02 -21.38 5.70
C GLU A 51 31.82 -21.81 4.25
N VAL A 52 32.58 -22.82 3.83
CA VAL A 52 32.50 -23.37 2.48
C VAL A 52 31.86 -24.75 2.60
N THR A 53 30.78 -24.97 1.87
CA THR A 53 30.08 -26.26 1.84
C THR A 53 30.12 -26.83 0.43
N GLN A 54 30.22 -28.16 0.33
CA GLN A 54 30.24 -28.86 -0.94
C GLN A 54 28.83 -29.31 -1.30
N GLU A 55 28.35 -28.94 -2.49
CA GLU A 55 27.06 -29.39 -3.02
C GLU A 55 27.09 -30.87 -3.42
N LEU A 56 25.90 -31.47 -3.62
CA LEU A 56 25.77 -32.85 -4.15
C LEU A 56 26.43 -33.04 -5.52
N SER A 57 26.59 -31.96 -6.30
CA SER A 57 27.30 -32.00 -7.58
C SER A 57 28.83 -31.98 -7.43
N GLY A 58 29.35 -31.99 -6.19
CA GLY A 58 30.77 -31.88 -5.89
C GLY A 58 31.35 -30.46 -6.00
N LYS A 59 30.53 -29.46 -6.34
CA LYS A 59 30.96 -28.06 -6.45
C LYS A 59 30.99 -27.41 -5.06
N TRP A 60 32.01 -26.61 -4.80
CA TRP A 60 32.13 -25.84 -3.57
C TRP A 60 31.42 -24.50 -3.73
N HIS A 61 30.66 -24.09 -2.72
CA HIS A 61 30.03 -22.78 -2.68
C HIS A 61 30.13 -22.19 -1.27
N TYR A 62 29.96 -20.87 -1.21
CA TYR A 62 29.91 -20.13 0.05
C TYR A 62 28.48 -20.15 0.60
N GLU A 63 28.31 -20.63 1.83
CA GLU A 63 27.02 -20.56 2.51
C GLU A 63 26.87 -19.17 3.15
N CYS A 64 25.88 -18.40 2.68
CA CYS A 64 25.61 -17.08 3.24
C CYS A 64 24.95 -17.22 4.62
N PRO A 65 25.55 -16.72 5.72
CA PRO A 65 24.99 -16.85 7.06
C PRO A 65 23.63 -16.13 7.20
N LEU A 66 23.37 -15.15 6.33
CA LEU A 66 22.13 -14.38 6.30
C LEU A 66 20.92 -15.19 5.80
N ILE A 67 21.12 -16.41 5.28
CA ILE A 67 20.00 -17.21 4.75
C ILE A 67 18.95 -17.55 5.81
N ARG A 68 19.38 -17.78 7.07
CA ARG A 68 18.47 -18.04 8.19
C ARG A 68 17.64 -16.81 8.55
N ILE A 69 18.29 -15.64 8.54
CA ILE A 69 17.64 -14.35 8.80
C ILE A 69 16.65 -14.03 7.68
N ASN A 70 17.00 -14.34 6.43
CA ASN A 70 16.11 -14.14 5.28
C ASN A 70 14.77 -14.88 5.45
N LEU A 71 14.79 -16.12 5.94
CA LEU A 71 13.57 -16.89 6.20
C LEU A 71 12.70 -16.24 7.29
N ILE A 72 13.33 -15.76 8.37
CA ILE A 72 12.62 -15.07 9.46
C ILE A 72 12.00 -13.76 8.94
N LEU A 73 12.76 -12.96 8.20
CA LEU A 73 12.27 -11.71 7.60
C LEU A 73 11.13 -11.96 6.60
N SER A 74 11.24 -12.98 5.75
CA SER A 74 10.19 -13.36 4.80
C SER A 74 8.90 -13.80 5.51
N SER A 75 9.03 -14.46 6.67
CA SER A 75 7.88 -14.87 7.49
C SER A 75 7.19 -13.66 8.13
N ILE A 76 7.98 -12.70 8.63
CA ILE A 76 7.46 -11.44 9.18
C ILE A 76 6.76 -10.63 8.08
N GLU A 77 7.39 -10.50 6.91
CA GLU A 77 6.83 -9.84 5.73
C GLU A 77 5.47 -10.45 5.35
N PHE A 78 5.38 -11.77 5.27
CA PHE A 78 4.13 -12.47 4.96
C PHE A 78 3.00 -12.12 5.94
N ILE A 79 3.27 -12.07 7.25
CA ILE A 79 2.29 -11.69 8.27
C ILE A 79 1.83 -10.24 8.06
N PHE A 80 2.74 -9.32 7.79
CA PHE A 80 2.40 -7.92 7.53
C PHE A 80 1.55 -7.76 6.26
N ILE A 81 1.88 -8.46 5.18
CA ILE A 81 1.11 -8.38 3.94
C ILE A 81 -0.29 -8.98 4.13
N LEU A 82 -0.44 -10.07 4.87
CA LEU A 82 -1.76 -10.62 5.22
C LEU A 82 -2.59 -9.63 6.03
N TYR A 83 -1.98 -8.96 7.01
CA TYR A 83 -2.64 -7.91 7.79
C TYR A 83 -3.12 -6.76 6.89
N LEU A 84 -2.25 -6.28 5.99
CA LEU A 84 -2.60 -5.24 5.01
C LEU A 84 -3.72 -5.68 4.07
N LEU A 85 -3.72 -6.93 3.63
CA LEU A 85 -4.78 -7.47 2.79
C LEU A 85 -6.13 -7.42 3.52
N VAL A 86 -6.19 -7.84 4.78
CA VAL A 86 -7.43 -7.77 5.59
C VAL A 86 -7.94 -6.32 5.71
N LEU A 87 -7.04 -5.36 5.93
CA LEU A 87 -7.41 -3.94 5.96
C LEU A 87 -7.98 -3.47 4.62
N VAL A 88 -7.31 -3.77 3.52
CA VAL A 88 -7.75 -3.38 2.18
C VAL A 88 -9.11 -4.01 1.85
N MET A 89 -9.30 -5.30 2.14
CA MET A 89 -10.59 -5.97 1.97
C MET A 89 -11.71 -5.31 2.78
N LYS A 90 -11.43 -4.91 4.03
CA LYS A 90 -12.39 -4.15 4.83
C LYS A 90 -12.73 -2.81 4.19
N THR A 91 -11.75 -2.15 3.57
CA THR A 91 -12.01 -0.87 2.90
C THR A 91 -12.89 -1.00 1.67
N TRP A 92 -12.89 -2.13 0.95
CA TRP A 92 -13.64 -2.26 -0.31
C TRP A 92 -15.16 -2.04 -0.21
N ASN A 93 -15.72 -2.10 0.99
CA ASN A 93 -17.15 -1.92 1.24
C ASN A 93 -17.56 -0.46 1.50
N TYR A 94 -16.62 0.50 1.64
CA TYR A 94 -16.98 1.90 1.80
C TYR A 94 -17.27 2.58 0.45
N ILE A 95 -18.10 3.62 0.50
CA ILE A 95 -18.48 4.48 -0.63
C ILE A 95 -17.39 5.56 -0.84
N TYR A 96 -17.26 6.10 -2.06
CA TYR A 96 -16.33 7.17 -2.41
C TYR A 96 -14.85 6.82 -2.17
N ILE A 97 -14.53 5.54 -2.35
CA ILE A 97 -13.16 5.04 -2.33
C ILE A 97 -12.52 5.18 -3.71
N PHE A 98 -11.23 5.51 -3.71
CA PHE A 98 -10.43 5.44 -4.91
C PHE A 98 -10.38 4.01 -5.44
N LYS A 99 -10.69 3.82 -6.73
CA LYS A 99 -10.53 2.53 -7.42
C LYS A 99 -9.12 1.96 -7.25
N HIS A 100 -8.13 2.84 -7.08
CA HIS A 100 -6.76 2.47 -6.76
C HIS A 100 -6.62 1.52 -5.56
N ILE A 101 -7.46 1.67 -4.52
CA ILE A 101 -7.43 0.80 -3.34
C ILE A 101 -7.79 -0.66 -3.69
N LYS A 102 -8.61 -0.89 -4.73
CA LYS A 102 -8.86 -2.23 -5.25
C LYS A 102 -7.64 -2.82 -5.95
N TYR A 103 -6.95 -2.01 -6.76
CA TYR A 103 -5.70 -2.43 -7.41
C TYR A 103 -4.59 -2.71 -6.38
N ILE A 104 -4.53 -1.96 -5.28
CA ILE A 104 -3.65 -2.29 -4.15
C ILE A 104 -3.99 -3.69 -3.65
N GLY A 105 -5.26 -4.01 -3.39
CA GLY A 105 -5.65 -5.34 -2.91
C GLY A 105 -5.32 -6.47 -3.89
N TYR A 106 -5.55 -6.27 -5.20
CA TYR A 106 -5.12 -7.24 -6.21
C TYR A 106 -3.60 -7.41 -6.25
N SER A 107 -2.86 -6.34 -6.08
CA SER A 107 -1.39 -6.38 -6.05
C SER A 107 -0.87 -7.06 -4.79
N LEU A 108 -1.50 -6.87 -3.64
CA LEU A 108 -1.17 -7.60 -2.41
C LEU A 108 -1.42 -9.11 -2.58
N PHE A 109 -2.48 -9.49 -3.30
CA PHE A 109 -2.74 -10.91 -3.60
C PHE A 109 -1.64 -11.51 -4.50
N VAL A 110 -1.23 -10.79 -5.55
CA VAL A 110 -0.10 -11.18 -6.40
C VAL A 110 1.19 -11.26 -5.58
N TRP A 111 1.44 -10.26 -4.72
CA TRP A 111 2.63 -10.26 -3.86
C TRP A 111 2.63 -11.47 -2.95
N ILE A 112 1.54 -11.78 -2.25
CA ILE A 112 1.46 -12.96 -1.37
C ILE A 112 1.77 -14.25 -2.15
N THR A 113 1.13 -14.43 -3.30
CA THR A 113 1.21 -15.68 -4.06
C THR A 113 2.55 -15.90 -4.74
N ILE A 114 3.18 -14.83 -5.27
CA ILE A 114 4.44 -14.92 -6.04
C ILE A 114 5.67 -14.56 -5.19
N GLY A 115 5.54 -13.78 -4.12
CA GLY A 115 6.64 -13.39 -3.24
C GLY A 115 6.93 -14.43 -2.15
N PRO A 116 6.41 -14.25 -0.92
CA PRO A 116 6.79 -15.07 0.23
C PRO A 116 6.43 -16.55 0.06
N VAL A 117 5.32 -16.88 -0.62
CA VAL A 117 4.94 -18.28 -0.87
C VAL A 117 5.94 -18.98 -1.78
N ILE A 118 6.38 -18.34 -2.87
CA ILE A 118 7.39 -18.92 -3.77
C ILE A 118 8.75 -19.00 -3.08
N ASN A 119 9.12 -18.00 -2.27
CA ASN A 119 10.35 -18.07 -1.48
C ASN A 119 10.33 -19.25 -0.50
N LEU A 120 9.19 -19.50 0.16
CA LEU A 120 9.03 -20.67 1.03
C LEU A 120 9.13 -21.99 0.25
N ILE A 121 8.44 -22.11 -0.89
CA ILE A 121 8.51 -23.30 -1.76
C ILE A 121 9.95 -23.54 -2.22
N SER A 122 10.62 -22.50 -2.72
CA SER A 122 11.98 -22.61 -3.21
C SER A 122 12.96 -23.00 -2.11
N TYR A 123 12.76 -22.50 -0.88
CA TYR A 123 13.56 -22.88 0.27
C TYR A 123 13.42 -24.37 0.60
N PHE A 124 12.23 -24.95 0.45
CA PHE A 124 12.05 -26.39 0.68
C PHE A 124 12.52 -27.26 -0.50
N THR A 125 12.33 -26.80 -1.74
CA THR A 125 12.63 -27.60 -2.94
C THR A 125 14.11 -27.51 -3.35
N TYR A 126 14.71 -26.32 -3.30
CA TYR A 126 16.03 -26.05 -3.89
C TYR A 126 17.14 -25.80 -2.86
N ARG A 127 16.92 -26.07 -1.58
CA ARG A 127 17.90 -25.80 -0.50
C ARG A 127 19.31 -26.33 -0.78
N GLN A 128 19.40 -27.49 -1.42
CA GLN A 128 20.66 -28.19 -1.69
C GLN A 128 21.40 -27.67 -2.93
N MET A 129 20.74 -26.85 -3.75
CA MET A 129 21.27 -26.34 -5.02
C MET A 129 21.25 -24.80 -4.98
N SER A 130 22.30 -24.21 -4.43
CA SER A 130 22.34 -22.77 -4.10
C SER A 130 22.10 -21.88 -5.32
N PHE A 131 22.71 -22.24 -6.45
CA PHE A 131 22.58 -21.52 -7.71
C PHE A 131 21.15 -21.57 -8.27
N SER A 132 20.54 -22.76 -8.29
CA SER A 132 19.16 -22.94 -8.76
C SER A 132 18.16 -22.19 -7.89
N TYR A 133 18.34 -22.25 -6.56
CA TYR A 133 17.54 -21.48 -5.61
C TYR A 133 17.60 -19.98 -5.90
N PHE A 134 18.81 -19.43 -6.11
CA PHE A 134 18.97 -18.00 -6.37
C PHE A 134 18.31 -17.56 -7.67
N ILE A 135 18.58 -18.27 -8.78
CA ILE A 135 18.00 -17.92 -10.10
C ILE A 135 16.48 -18.03 -10.06
N PHE A 136 15.95 -19.08 -9.44
CA PHE A 136 14.52 -19.30 -9.34
C PHE A 136 13.84 -18.13 -8.60
N ASN A 137 14.30 -17.79 -7.39
CA ASN A 137 13.73 -16.66 -6.65
C ASN A 137 13.86 -15.34 -7.43
N TYR A 138 15.03 -15.07 -8.01
CA TYR A 138 15.24 -13.84 -8.78
C TYR A 138 14.25 -13.68 -9.95
N ILE A 139 14.00 -14.76 -10.70
CA ILE A 139 13.04 -14.73 -11.82
C ILE A 139 11.62 -14.46 -11.30
N PHE A 140 11.19 -15.16 -10.25
CA PHE A 140 9.85 -14.99 -9.69
C PHE A 140 9.65 -13.62 -9.03
N ASP A 141 10.67 -13.08 -8.37
CA ASP A 141 10.67 -11.71 -7.84
C ASP A 141 10.51 -10.70 -8.97
N CYS A 142 11.25 -10.84 -10.08
CA CYS A 142 11.11 -9.97 -11.24
C CYS A 142 9.68 -10.02 -11.81
N ILE A 143 9.10 -11.23 -11.93
CA ILE A 143 7.71 -11.41 -12.39
C ILE A 143 6.73 -10.76 -11.40
N CYS A 144 6.93 -10.94 -10.10
CA CYS A 144 6.11 -10.36 -9.04
C CYS A 144 6.09 -8.84 -9.13
N TYR A 145 7.26 -8.21 -9.12
CA TYR A 145 7.37 -6.75 -9.16
C TYR A 145 6.87 -6.16 -10.48
N LEU A 146 7.10 -6.83 -11.62
CA LEU A 146 6.54 -6.42 -12.90
C LEU A 146 5.01 -6.50 -12.89
N ALA A 147 4.43 -7.57 -12.36
CA ALA A 147 2.98 -7.73 -12.27
C ALA A 147 2.35 -6.67 -11.35
N ILE A 148 2.96 -6.40 -10.20
CA ILE A 148 2.55 -5.31 -9.30
C ILE A 148 2.63 -3.97 -10.05
N LEU A 149 3.75 -3.65 -10.70
CA LEU A 149 3.91 -2.40 -11.45
C LEU A 149 2.79 -2.24 -12.49
N LEU A 150 2.54 -3.26 -13.30
CA LEU A 150 1.49 -3.25 -14.32
C LEU A 150 0.10 -3.00 -13.70
N LEU A 151 -0.24 -3.69 -12.62
CA LEU A 151 -1.52 -3.50 -11.92
C LEU A 151 -1.69 -2.08 -11.37
N PHE A 152 -0.60 -1.47 -10.87
CA PHE A 152 -0.61 -0.13 -10.30
C PHE A 152 -0.68 0.97 -11.36
N THR A 153 0.05 0.83 -12.49
CA THR A 153 0.22 1.92 -13.46
C THR A 153 -0.75 1.86 -14.64
N TRP A 154 -1.23 0.68 -15.02
CA TRP A 154 -2.00 0.49 -16.25
C TRP A 154 -3.22 1.41 -16.34
N ASP A 155 -4.01 1.48 -15.26
CA ASP A 155 -5.20 2.35 -15.18
C ASP A 155 -4.86 3.83 -15.39
N LYS A 156 -3.74 4.30 -14.83
CA LYS A 156 -3.29 5.69 -14.95
C LYS A 156 -2.83 6.00 -16.36
N ILE A 157 -2.01 5.13 -16.94
CA ILE A 157 -1.52 5.27 -18.31
C ILE A 157 -2.71 5.30 -19.27
N TYR A 158 -3.67 4.38 -19.10
CA TYR A 158 -4.89 4.34 -19.90
C TYR A 158 -5.67 5.67 -19.85
N TYR A 159 -5.93 6.21 -18.65
CA TYR A 159 -6.68 7.47 -18.51
C TYR A 159 -5.93 8.71 -19.00
N ILE A 160 -4.59 8.70 -18.91
CA ILE A 160 -3.75 9.76 -19.49
C ILE A 160 -3.83 9.72 -21.02
N LEU A 161 -3.68 8.54 -21.63
CA LEU A 161 -3.69 8.38 -23.10
C LEU A 161 -4.99 8.84 -23.75
N ILE A 162 -6.12 8.66 -23.07
CA ILE A 162 -7.44 9.10 -23.57
C ILE A 162 -7.81 10.53 -23.15
N ASN A 163 -6.87 11.29 -22.56
CA ASN A 163 -7.07 12.66 -22.04
C ASN A 163 -8.25 12.78 -21.07
N LYS A 164 -8.45 11.77 -20.20
CA LYS A 164 -9.50 11.77 -19.17
C LYS A 164 -8.93 11.80 -17.75
N GLY A 165 -7.66 12.19 -17.62
CA GLY A 165 -6.92 12.18 -16.37
C GLY A 165 -7.41 13.16 -15.30
N ASP A 166 -8.23 14.15 -15.68
CA ASP A 166 -8.72 15.18 -14.77
C ASP A 166 -10.14 14.93 -14.26
N HIS A 167 -10.85 13.93 -14.80
CA HIS A 167 -12.23 13.67 -14.39
C HIS A 167 -12.29 12.68 -13.20
N VAL A 168 -12.83 13.16 -12.09
CA VAL A 168 -12.97 12.45 -10.80
C VAL A 168 -13.72 11.12 -10.94
N GLU A 169 -14.68 11.06 -11.87
CA GLU A 169 -15.50 9.89 -12.18
C GLU A 169 -14.75 8.62 -12.59
N TYR A 170 -13.52 8.77 -13.09
CA TYR A 170 -12.67 7.64 -13.46
C TYR A 170 -11.89 7.09 -12.28
N TYR A 171 -11.64 7.89 -11.24
CA TYR A 171 -10.81 7.50 -10.10
C TYR A 171 -11.61 7.08 -8.87
N PHE A 172 -12.82 7.62 -8.70
CA PHE A 172 -13.68 7.28 -7.59
C PHE A 172 -14.68 6.20 -7.98
N GLN A 173 -14.87 5.25 -7.07
CA GLN A 173 -15.99 4.35 -7.15
C GLN A 173 -17.16 4.94 -6.38
N ILE A 174 -18.19 5.32 -7.13
CA ILE A 174 -19.48 5.72 -6.57
C ILE A 174 -20.32 4.44 -6.52
N LEU A 175 -20.53 3.90 -5.32
CA LEU A 175 -21.51 2.81 -5.15
C LEU A 175 -22.90 3.45 -5.19
N LYS A 176 -23.73 3.05 -6.17
CA LYS A 176 -25.14 3.43 -6.15
C LYS A 176 -25.84 2.63 -5.06
N SER A 177 -26.64 3.32 -4.24
CA SER A 177 -27.56 2.68 -3.29
C SER A 177 -28.62 1.84 -4.02
N GLU A 178 -29.00 2.26 -5.23
CA GLU A 178 -30.03 1.64 -6.03
C GLU A 178 -29.46 0.84 -7.22
N ILE A 179 -30.10 -0.30 -7.51
CA ILE A 179 -29.78 -1.12 -8.68
C ILE A 179 -30.18 -0.36 -9.94
N CYS A 180 -29.23 -0.15 -10.84
CA CYS A 180 -29.45 0.46 -12.14
C CYS A 180 -30.53 -0.29 -12.93
N PRO A 181 -31.66 0.32 -13.35
CA PRO A 181 -32.77 -0.40 -13.97
C PRO A 181 -32.39 -1.00 -15.33
N ILE A 182 -31.46 -0.38 -16.05
CA ILE A 182 -31.00 -0.81 -17.38
C ILE A 182 -30.09 -2.05 -17.27
N HIS A 183 -29.09 -2.00 -16.39
CA HIS A 183 -28.04 -3.02 -16.30
C HIS A 183 -28.24 -4.00 -15.14
N LYS A 184 -29.26 -3.79 -14.31
CA LYS A 184 -29.53 -4.55 -13.07
C LYS A 184 -28.28 -4.73 -12.20
N SER A 185 -27.44 -3.69 -12.13
CA SER A 185 -26.17 -3.68 -11.40
C SER A 185 -25.95 -2.37 -10.66
N CYS A 186 -25.42 -2.43 -9.43
CA CYS A 186 -25.09 -1.24 -8.62
C CYS A 186 -23.80 -0.53 -9.08
N ILE A 187 -23.11 -1.06 -10.10
CA ILE A 187 -21.78 -0.59 -10.56
C ILE A 187 -21.87 0.02 -11.98
N CYS A 188 -23.08 0.18 -12.53
CA CYS A 188 -23.26 0.72 -13.87
C CYS A 188 -22.87 2.21 -13.93
N SER A 189 -22.29 2.66 -15.06
CA SER A 189 -21.96 4.07 -15.30
C SER A 189 -23.13 4.89 -15.89
N CYS A 190 -24.36 4.37 -15.91
CA CYS A 190 -25.52 5.11 -16.44
C CYS A 190 -25.80 6.38 -15.63
N VAL A 191 -26.33 7.39 -16.32
CA VAL A 191 -26.70 8.75 -15.87
C VAL A 191 -26.45 8.95 -14.38
N ARG A 192 -25.31 9.57 -14.09
CA ARG A 192 -24.99 10.03 -12.73
C ARG A 192 -25.83 11.26 -12.48
N ASN A 193 -26.44 11.34 -11.31
CA ASN A 193 -27.06 12.59 -10.92
C ASN A 193 -25.94 13.63 -10.76
N LYS A 194 -26.21 14.90 -11.08
CA LYS A 194 -25.23 15.97 -10.94
C LYS A 194 -24.70 16.04 -9.49
N ASP A 195 -25.59 15.76 -8.54
CA ASP A 195 -25.32 15.70 -7.11
C ASP A 195 -24.22 14.68 -6.75
N ASP A 196 -24.16 13.51 -7.42
CA ASP A 196 -23.13 12.50 -7.15
C ASP A 196 -21.73 12.97 -7.55
N VAL A 197 -21.65 13.75 -8.62
CA VAL A 197 -20.38 14.31 -9.13
C VAL A 197 -19.91 15.43 -8.21
N ASP A 198 -20.82 16.30 -7.79
CA ASP A 198 -20.52 17.38 -6.86
C ASP A 198 -20.03 16.81 -5.52
N LEU A 199 -20.70 15.79 -4.98
CA LEU A 199 -20.27 15.10 -3.76
C LEU A 199 -18.89 14.42 -3.94
N ALA A 200 -18.63 13.77 -5.08
CA ALA A 200 -17.31 13.19 -5.35
C ALA A 200 -16.19 14.24 -5.41
N ASN A 201 -16.48 15.43 -5.95
CA ASN A 201 -15.54 16.55 -5.93
C ASN A 201 -15.26 17.04 -4.50
N GLU A 202 -16.29 17.13 -3.65
CA GLU A 202 -16.13 17.48 -2.24
C GLU A 202 -15.25 16.46 -1.50
N TYR A 203 -15.48 15.16 -1.72
CA TYR A 203 -14.60 14.11 -1.19
C TYR A 203 -13.17 14.28 -1.69
N LEU A 204 -12.96 14.58 -2.98
CA LEU A 204 -11.62 14.83 -3.52
C LEU A 204 -10.95 16.02 -2.84
N GLU A 205 -11.69 17.11 -2.58
CA GLU A 205 -11.17 18.26 -1.83
C GLU A 205 -10.80 17.86 -0.40
N MET A 206 -11.64 17.05 0.27
CA MET A 206 -11.34 16.48 1.58
C MET A 206 -10.06 15.65 1.55
N TYR A 207 -9.87 14.78 0.54
CA TYR A 207 -8.64 14.00 0.38
C TYR A 207 -7.41 14.90 0.16
N ARG A 208 -7.51 15.91 -0.72
CA ARG A 208 -6.44 16.89 -0.95
C ARG A 208 -6.11 17.70 0.30
N PHE A 209 -7.12 17.99 1.11
CA PHE A 209 -6.95 18.67 2.39
C PHE A 209 -6.30 17.75 3.43
N CYS A 210 -6.67 16.47 3.45
CA CYS A 210 -6.08 15.46 4.31
C CYS A 210 -4.63 15.14 3.95
N SER A 211 -4.26 15.17 2.68
CA SER A 211 -2.89 14.88 2.22
C SER A 211 -1.89 16.03 2.44
N LYS A 212 -2.35 17.29 2.55
CA LYS A 212 -1.50 18.45 2.83
C LYS A 212 -1.21 18.59 4.33
N VAL A 213 -0.31 17.77 4.83
CA VAL A 213 0.08 17.75 6.25
C VAL A 213 1.18 18.78 6.55
N LEU A 214 2.18 18.85 5.68
CA LEU A 214 3.33 19.75 5.79
C LEU A 214 3.41 20.60 4.53
N VAL A 215 3.46 21.92 4.69
CA VAL A 215 3.69 22.83 3.56
C VAL A 215 4.97 23.60 3.81
N TYR A 216 5.90 23.48 2.87
CA TYR A 216 7.12 24.28 2.85
C TYR A 216 6.80 25.65 2.27
N SER A 217 6.89 26.71 3.09
CA SER A 217 6.64 28.08 2.65
C SER A 217 7.58 29.06 3.36
N GLY A 218 8.33 29.84 2.58
CA GLY A 218 9.28 30.82 3.10
C GLY A 218 10.44 30.21 3.89
N GLY A 219 11.04 29.12 3.39
CA GLY A 219 12.21 28.49 4.00
C GLY A 219 11.93 27.55 5.18
N ASN A 220 10.68 27.47 5.65
CA ASN A 220 10.31 26.68 6.82
C ASN A 220 9.18 25.70 6.52
N PHE A 221 9.21 24.53 7.17
CA PHE A 221 8.08 23.60 7.20
C PHE A 221 7.01 24.12 8.16
N LYS A 222 5.82 24.44 7.63
CA LYS A 222 4.66 24.83 8.43
C LYS A 222 3.68 23.67 8.47
N TYR A 223 3.31 23.25 9.67
CA TYR A 223 2.13 22.41 9.87
C TYR A 223 0.90 23.28 9.60
N ILE A 224 0.07 22.89 8.63
CA ILE A 224 -1.18 23.62 8.38
C ILE A 224 -2.14 23.29 9.52
N LYS A 225 -2.33 24.25 10.44
CA LYS A 225 -3.39 24.19 11.44
C LYS A 225 -4.72 24.33 10.70
N LYS A 226 -5.46 23.23 10.64
CA LYS A 226 -6.69 23.06 9.86
C LYS A 226 -7.85 23.84 10.48
N ASN A 227 -8.09 25.08 10.03
CA ASN A 227 -9.18 25.93 10.52
C ASN A 227 -10.43 25.98 9.61
N LYS A 228 -10.49 25.21 8.51
CA LYS A 228 -11.73 25.12 7.71
C LYS A 228 -12.67 24.07 8.28
N ALA A 229 -13.41 24.49 9.29
CA ALA A 229 -14.55 23.78 9.87
C ALA A 229 -15.62 23.44 8.80
N ASP A 230 -15.80 24.30 7.80
CA ASP A 230 -16.91 24.20 6.85
C ASP A 230 -16.81 23.05 5.84
N LEU A 231 -15.63 22.46 5.62
CA LEU A 231 -15.47 21.31 4.71
C LEU A 231 -15.97 19.98 5.32
N LEU A 232 -16.24 19.95 6.62
CA LEU A 232 -16.65 18.73 7.35
C LEU A 232 -18.16 18.65 7.62
N LYS A 233 -18.95 19.63 7.17
CA LYS A 233 -20.41 19.71 7.37
C LYS A 233 -21.22 18.58 6.72
N PHE A 234 -20.59 17.72 5.93
CA PHE A 234 -21.28 16.80 5.00
C PHE A 234 -21.21 15.32 5.39
N ILE A 235 -20.72 15.01 6.60
CA ILE A 235 -20.75 13.64 7.13
C ILE A 235 -21.93 13.50 8.11
N ILE A 236 -23.16 13.80 7.67
CA ILE A 236 -24.41 13.34 8.32
C ILE A 236 -25.46 13.08 7.25
#